data_AF-A0A353DSJ1-F1
#
_entry.id   AF-A0A353DSJ1-F1
#
_cell.length_a   1.000
_cell.length_b   1.000
_cell.length_c   1.000
_cell.angle_alpha   90.00
_cell.angle_beta   90.00
_cell.angle_gamma   90.00
#
_symmetry.space_group_name_H-M   'P 1'
#
loop_
_entity.id
_entity.type
_entity.pdbx_description
1 polymer ?
#
loop_
_entity_poly.entity_id
_entity_poly.type
_entity_poly.pdbx_seq_one_letter_code
_entity_poly.pdbx_strand_id
1 'polypeptide(L)'
;MKKVKVKTKESLTRALLSKLRTETVAVIHSAYEDSPRTVALVNVDKSWSKNKKLEKAFMLTNSVEDAWYTSEEVVYIGPESSCRSTSVGDIVRFEDGKKFKCENTGWVEL
;
A
#
# COMPACT_ATOMS: atom_id res chain seq x y z
N MET A 1 2.39 -34.86 -9.79
CA MET A 1 1.98 -34.04 -10.95
C MET A 1 1.16 -32.85 -10.45
N LYS A 2 1.64 -31.60 -10.58
CA LYS A 2 0.85 -30.41 -10.21
C LYS A 2 -0.23 -30.18 -11.28
N LYS A 3 -1.51 -30.29 -10.91
CA LYS A 3 -2.63 -29.94 -11.81
C LYS A 3 -2.57 -28.43 -12.07
N VAL A 4 -2.21 -28.02 -13.28
CA VAL A 4 -2.30 -26.62 -13.70
C VAL A 4 -3.78 -26.32 -13.94
N LYS A 5 -4.37 -25.47 -13.10
CA LYS A 5 -5.77 -25.05 -13.21
C LYS A 5 -5.85 -24.05 -14.38
N VAL A 6 -6.48 -24.45 -15.48
CA VAL A 6 -6.73 -23.56 -16.63
C VAL A 6 -7.61 -22.40 -16.15
N LYS A 7 -7.12 -21.17 -16.29
CA LYS A 7 -7.88 -19.95 -15.94
C LYS A 7 -8.97 -19.72 -16.98
N THR A 8 -10.22 -19.53 -16.55
CA THR A 8 -11.35 -19.25 -17.44
C THR A 8 -11.26 -17.84 -18.02
N LYS A 9 -11.88 -17.60 -19.18
CA LYS A 9 -11.97 -16.26 -19.80
C LYS A 9 -12.47 -15.22 -18.81
N GLU A 10 -13.52 -15.53 -18.05
CA GLU A 10 -14.06 -14.64 -17.03
C GLU A 10 -13.05 -14.29 -15.93
N SER A 11 -12.30 -15.28 -15.42
CA SER A 11 -11.29 -15.05 -14.39
C SER A 11 -10.15 -14.14 -14.88
N LEU A 12 -9.76 -14.29 -16.14
CA LEU A 12 -8.77 -13.43 -16.78
C LEU A 12 -9.31 -12.02 -17.00
N THR A 13 -10.56 -11.88 -17.45
CA THR A 13 -11.21 -10.57 -17.61
C THR A 13 -11.33 -9.84 -16.28
N ARG A 14 -11.75 -10.51 -15.19
CA ARG A 14 -11.82 -9.90 -13.86
C ARG A 14 -10.46 -9.44 -13.35
N ALA A 15 -9.43 -10.29 -13.49
CA ALA A 15 -8.07 -9.94 -13.09
C ALA A 15 -7.51 -8.76 -13.90
N LEU A 16 -7.76 -8.73 -15.21
CA LEU A 16 -7.37 -7.62 -16.08
C LEU A 16 -8.08 -6.31 -15.69
N LEU A 17 -9.40 -6.35 -15.50
CA LEU A 17 -10.17 -5.18 -15.07
C LEU A 17 -9.73 -4.66 -13.72
N SER A 18 -9.44 -5.54 -12.76
CA SER A 18 -8.88 -5.17 -11.47
C SER A 18 -7.55 -4.43 -11.67
N LYS A 19 -6.59 -5.01 -12.40
CA LYS A 19 -5.30 -4.35 -12.69
C LYS A 19 -5.44 -3.00 -13.40
N LEU A 20 -6.37 -2.87 -14.34
CA LEU A 20 -6.56 -1.62 -15.08
C LEU A 20 -7.14 -0.50 -14.20
N ARG A 21 -7.98 -0.87 -13.22
CA ARG A 21 -8.66 0.05 -12.30
C ARG A 21 -7.85 0.41 -11.07
N THR A 22 -6.77 -0.31 -10.77
CA THR A 22 -5.95 -0.04 -9.58
C THR A 22 -4.65 0.66 -9.92
N GLU A 23 -4.21 1.56 -9.05
CA GLU A 23 -2.85 2.10 -9.00
C GLU A 23 -2.16 1.65 -7.72
N THR A 24 -0.84 1.65 -7.73
CA THR A 24 0.02 1.26 -6.62
C THR A 24 0.51 2.49 -5.87
N VAL A 25 0.15 2.60 -4.59
CA VAL A 25 0.74 3.61 -3.70
C VAL A 25 1.85 2.97 -2.88
N ALA A 26 2.95 3.70 -2.70
CA ALA A 26 4.10 3.26 -1.93
C ALA A 26 4.06 3.91 -0.54
N VAL A 27 4.20 3.10 0.51
CA VAL A 27 4.31 3.57 1.89
C VAL A 27 5.79 3.62 2.28
N ILE A 28 6.21 4.77 2.78
CA ILE A 28 7.60 5.11 3.05
C ILE A 28 7.73 5.47 4.52
N HIS A 29 8.50 4.69 5.25
CA HIS A 29 8.86 4.99 6.62
C HIS A 29 9.99 6.02 6.64
N SER A 30 9.74 7.13 7.30
CA SER A 30 10.64 8.29 7.36
C SER A 30 10.67 8.96 8.74
N ALA A 31 9.74 8.63 9.64
CA ALA A 31 9.61 9.33 10.92
C ALA A 31 10.76 9.04 11.90
N TYR A 32 11.27 7.81 11.94
CA TYR A 32 12.22 7.33 12.96
C TYR A 32 13.47 6.68 12.36
N GLU A 33 13.55 6.65 11.04
CA GLU A 33 14.55 5.92 10.27
C GLU A 33 15.64 6.89 9.83
N ASP A 34 16.91 6.46 9.89
CA ASP A 34 18.06 7.28 9.49
C ASP A 34 17.92 7.86 8.07
N SER A 35 17.25 7.12 7.19
CA SER A 35 16.88 7.55 5.85
C SER A 35 15.50 7.02 5.45
N PRO A 36 14.69 7.79 4.69
CA PRO A 36 13.40 7.33 4.22
C PRO A 36 13.51 6.03 3.42
N ARG A 37 12.66 5.03 3.74
CA ARG A 37 12.67 3.73 3.08
C ARG A 37 11.26 3.29 2.70
N THR A 38 11.08 2.75 1.49
CA THR A 38 9.79 2.17 1.11
C THR A 38 9.63 0.82 1.77
N VAL A 39 8.52 0.60 2.47
CA VAL A 39 8.27 -0.65 3.22
C VAL A 39 7.10 -1.45 2.67
N ALA A 40 6.19 -0.82 1.94
CA ALA A 40 5.00 -1.48 1.44
C ALA A 40 4.50 -0.87 0.14
N LEU A 41 3.85 -1.71 -0.68
CA LEU A 41 3.07 -1.31 -1.82
C LEU A 41 1.61 -1.73 -1.61
N VAL A 42 0.69 -0.80 -1.85
CA VAL A 42 -0.75 -1.01 -1.66
C VAL A 42 -1.47 -0.68 -2.96
N ASN A 43 -2.29 -1.60 -3.45
CA ASN A 43 -3.14 -1.35 -4.61
C ASN A 43 -4.43 -0.66 -4.18
N VAL A 44 -4.73 0.48 -4.77
CA VAL A 44 -5.94 1.27 -4.51
C VAL A 44 -6.68 1.54 -5.82
N ASP A 45 -7.99 1.75 -5.78
CA ASP A 45 -8.76 2.08 -6.97
C ASP A 45 -8.41 3.49 -7.46
N LYS A 46 -8.08 3.63 -8.75
CA LYS A 46 -7.72 4.89 -9.40
C LYS A 46 -8.81 5.96 -9.27
N SER A 47 -10.08 5.54 -9.25
CA SER A 47 -11.24 6.45 -9.16
C SER A 47 -11.47 7.02 -7.76
N TRP A 48 -10.80 6.49 -6.73
CA TRP A 48 -10.97 7.01 -5.37
C TRP A 48 -10.41 8.41 -5.22
N SER A 49 -11.00 9.17 -4.29
CA SER A 49 -10.45 10.45 -3.87
C SER A 49 -9.06 10.27 -3.26
N LYS A 50 -8.25 11.33 -3.33
CA LYS A 50 -6.92 11.38 -2.70
C LYS A 50 -6.95 10.87 -1.27
N ASN A 51 -7.82 11.45 -0.43
CA ASN A 51 -7.87 11.10 1.00
C ASN A 51 -8.23 9.61 1.19
N LYS A 52 -9.17 9.07 0.42
CA LYS A 52 -9.54 7.65 0.55
C LYS A 52 -8.38 6.71 0.21
N LYS A 53 -7.54 7.06 -0.78
CA LYS A 53 -6.32 6.30 -1.09
C LYS A 53 -5.32 6.34 0.06
N LEU A 54 -5.10 7.52 0.63
CA LEU A 54 -4.20 7.73 1.77
C LEU A 54 -4.66 6.97 3.02
N GLU A 55 -5.94 7.09 3.38
CA GLU A 55 -6.52 6.39 4.54
C GLU A 55 -6.49 4.87 4.38
N LYS A 56 -6.76 4.34 3.17
CA LYS A 56 -6.66 2.89 2.93
C LYS A 56 -5.21 2.40 3.10
N ALA A 57 -4.23 3.15 2.58
CA ALA A 57 -2.83 2.80 2.73
C ALA A 57 -2.39 2.84 4.21
N PHE A 58 -2.81 3.87 4.95
CA PHE A 58 -2.54 4.00 6.37
C PHE A 58 -3.14 2.86 7.17
N MET A 59 -4.44 2.62 7.05
CA MET A 59 -5.14 1.53 7.76
C MET A 59 -4.50 0.16 7.51
N LEU A 60 -4.13 -0.14 6.25
CA LEU A 60 -3.49 -1.41 5.90
C LEU A 60 -2.05 -1.56 6.41
N THR A 61 -1.40 -0.46 6.80
CA THR A 61 -0.03 -0.46 7.32
C THR A 61 0.04 0.03 8.77
N ASN A 62 -1.12 0.22 9.40
CA ASN A 62 -1.32 0.61 10.78
C ASN A 62 -2.42 -0.28 11.38
N SER A 63 -2.05 -1.51 11.72
CA SER A 63 -2.96 -2.47 12.36
C SER A 63 -2.60 -2.68 13.82
N VAL A 64 -3.63 -2.78 14.66
CA VAL A 64 -3.52 -3.14 16.08
C VAL A 64 -3.89 -4.60 16.35
N GLU A 65 -4.61 -5.23 15.42
CA GLU A 65 -5.13 -6.60 15.59
C GLU A 65 -4.08 -7.65 15.19
N ASP A 66 -3.32 -7.38 14.12
CA ASP A 66 -2.38 -8.33 13.53
C ASP A 66 -1.14 -7.63 12.96
N ALA A 67 -0.08 -8.41 12.72
CA ALA A 67 1.11 -7.97 12.00
C ALA A 67 0.77 -7.61 10.54
N TRP A 68 0.56 -6.32 10.26
CA TRP A 68 0.09 -5.84 8.96
C TRP A 68 0.93 -6.33 7.76
N TYR A 69 2.22 -6.56 7.96
CA TYR A 69 3.17 -7.03 6.94
C TYR A 69 2.97 -8.51 6.54
N THR A 70 2.06 -9.24 7.20
CA THR A 70 1.66 -10.60 6.81
C THR A 70 0.36 -10.65 6.02
N SER A 71 -0.30 -9.50 5.79
CA SER A 71 -1.56 -9.42 5.04
C SER A 71 -1.36 -9.64 3.54
N GLU A 72 -2.31 -10.34 2.89
CA GLU A 72 -2.34 -10.48 1.44
C GLU A 72 -2.76 -9.18 0.70
N GLU A 73 -3.32 -8.20 1.41
CA GLU A 73 -3.72 -6.91 0.84
C GLU A 73 -2.55 -5.94 0.64
N VAL A 74 -1.39 -6.26 1.21
CA VAL A 74 -0.19 -5.41 1.19
C VAL A 74 0.98 -6.21 0.65
N VAL A 75 1.75 -5.61 -0.27
CA VAL A 75 3.03 -6.18 -0.66
C VAL A 75 4.10 -5.58 0.24
N TYR A 76 4.49 -6.31 1.29
CA TYR A 76 5.59 -5.92 2.16
C TYR A 76 6.94 -6.08 1.44
N ILE A 77 7.74 -5.02 1.45
CA ILE A 77 9.06 -4.94 0.82
C ILE A 77 10.11 -4.32 1.75
N GLY A 78 9.80 -4.25 3.04
CA GLY A 78 10.75 -3.78 4.05
C GLY A 78 11.96 -4.72 4.19
N PRO A 79 13.08 -4.22 4.75
CA PRO A 79 14.32 -4.98 4.82
C PRO A 79 14.32 -6.07 5.90
N GLU A 80 13.42 -5.99 6.88
CA GLU A 80 13.40 -6.85 8.06
C GLU A 80 12.27 -7.89 7.98
N SER A 81 12.29 -8.90 8.84
CA SER A 81 11.19 -9.88 8.94
C SER A 81 9.92 -9.33 9.60
N SER A 82 10.03 -8.17 10.25
CA SER A 82 8.94 -7.48 10.94
C SER A 82 9.04 -5.98 10.69
N CYS A 83 7.92 -5.27 10.75
CA CYS A 83 7.90 -3.83 10.56
C CYS A 83 6.99 -3.14 11.58
N ARG A 84 7.42 -1.97 12.07
CA ARG A 84 6.55 -1.09 12.86
C ARG A 84 5.36 -0.63 12.02
N SER A 85 4.31 -0.14 12.67
CA SER A 85 3.18 0.47 11.96
C SER A 85 3.55 1.85 11.38
N THR A 86 2.89 2.21 10.29
CA THR A 86 2.91 3.58 9.73
C THR A 86 2.45 4.58 10.80
N SER A 87 3.13 5.72 10.88
CA SER A 87 2.96 6.73 11.94
C SER A 87 3.05 8.15 11.39
N VAL A 88 2.74 9.14 12.23
CA VAL A 88 2.99 10.56 11.94
C VAL A 88 4.45 10.76 11.51
N GLY A 89 4.66 11.50 10.43
CA GLY A 89 5.97 11.72 9.80
C GLY A 89 6.29 10.77 8.64
N ASP A 90 5.57 9.64 8.51
CA ASP A 90 5.72 8.75 7.36
C ASP A 90 5.03 9.30 6.10
N ILE A 91 5.42 8.76 4.94
CA ILE A 91 5.05 9.30 3.65
C ILE A 91 4.31 8.24 2.83
N VAL A 92 3.27 8.65 2.11
CA VAL A 92 2.66 7.87 1.03
C VAL A 92 2.97 8.54 -0.30
N ARG A 93 3.46 7.77 -1.28
CA ARG A 93 3.75 8.24 -2.63
C ARG A 93 2.81 7.58 -3.65
N PHE A 94 2.18 8.37 -4.50
CA PHE A 94 1.33 7.88 -5.59
C PHE A 94 2.15 7.52 -6.85
N GLU A 95 1.53 6.85 -7.82
CA GLU A 95 2.20 6.48 -9.09
C GLU A 95 2.65 7.72 -9.89
N ASP A 96 1.90 8.83 -9.79
CA ASP A 96 2.23 10.11 -10.42
C ASP A 96 3.42 10.84 -9.77
N GLY A 97 3.98 10.28 -8.68
CA GLY A 97 5.13 10.80 -7.97
C GLY A 97 4.79 11.77 -6.84
N LYS A 98 3.53 12.18 -6.66
CA LYS A 98 3.11 13.03 -5.53
C LYS A 98 3.32 12.31 -4.22
N LYS A 99 3.74 13.06 -3.20
CA LYS A 99 4.04 12.55 -1.86
C LYS A 99 3.17 13.27 -0.85
N PHE A 100 2.71 12.51 0.13
CA PHE A 100 1.86 13.00 1.20
C PHE A 100 2.44 12.51 2.52
N LYS A 101 2.75 13.42 3.42
CA LYS A 101 3.22 13.10 4.76
C LYS A 101 2.04 13.01 5.71
N CYS A 102 2.03 11.95 6.51
CA CYS A 102 1.07 11.77 7.60
C CYS A 102 1.39 12.80 8.69
N GLU A 103 0.41 13.61 9.06
CA GLU A 103 0.51 14.60 10.13
C GLU A 103 -0.41 14.22 11.28
N ASN A 104 -0.28 14.93 12.41
CA ASN A 104 -1.16 14.69 13.57
C ASN A 104 -2.66 14.85 13.23
N THR A 105 -2.96 15.67 12.22
CA THR A 105 -4.29 15.80 11.63
C THR A 105 -4.21 15.67 10.11
N GLY A 106 -4.52 14.48 9.60
CA GLY A 106 -4.64 14.24 8.16
C GLY A 106 -3.30 14.19 7.42
N TRP A 107 -3.28 14.77 6.22
CA TRP A 107 -2.18 14.61 5.26
C TRP A 107 -1.77 15.95 4.66
N VAL A 108 -0.46 16.18 4.57
CA VAL A 108 0.12 17.32 3.87
C VAL A 108 0.85 16.86 2.62
N GLU A 109 0.64 17.54 1.49
CA GLU A 109 1.38 17.29 0.25
C GLU A 109 2.80 17.86 0.38
N LEU A 110 3.81 17.11 -0.08
CA LEU A 110 5.25 17.47 -0.02
C LEU A 110 5.76 18.00 -1.36
#